data_AF-A0A965RSK4-F1
#
_entry.id   AF-A0A965RSK4-F1
#
_cell.length_a   1.000
_cell.length_b   1.000
_cell.length_c   1.000
_cell.angle_alpha   90.00
_cell.angle_beta   90.00
_cell.angle_gamma   90.00
#
_symmetry.space_group_name_H-M   'P 1'
#
loop_
_entity.id
_entity.type
_entity.pdbx_description
1 polymer ?
#
loop_
_entity_poly.entity_id
_entity_poly.type
_entity_poly.pdbx_seq_one_letter_code
_entity_poly.pdbx_strand_id
1 'polypeptide(L)'
;MGASILGRAKDKGIFNYSVYQLRDFSQDKYRSVDDVAYGGGGGMVLKVDCLVSALEHIQSQIGSEKSRVIYFSPAGRTLNQNTLDNYLTASSEAHLILVCGHYEGADQRFIDSWVDDEISLGDFVLTGGELPALAFADSLCRHLDGTLKEKESHQNESFSLSLKGKRLLEYPHYTRPAEFRGHKVPEVLLSGDHQKISEWRLKEALNRTQTRRPDLLD
;
A
#
# COMPACT_ATOMS: atom_id res chain seq x y z
N MET A 1 -11.08 -1.30 4.04
CA MET A 1 -11.08 0.17 4.28
C MET A 1 -12.07 0.66 5.36
N GLY A 2 -13.20 -0.02 5.64
CA GLY A 2 -14.21 0.48 6.61
C GLY A 2 -14.05 0.05 8.07
N ALA A 3 -12.92 -0.54 8.47
CA ALA A 3 -12.74 -1.12 9.80
C ALA A 3 -11.48 -0.56 10.49
N SER A 4 -11.40 -0.72 11.82
CA SER A 4 -10.24 -0.35 12.64
C SER A 4 -9.78 1.10 12.42
N ILE A 5 -8.47 1.33 12.29
CA ILE A 5 -7.88 2.67 12.17
C ILE A 5 -8.34 3.40 10.90
N LEU A 6 -8.44 2.70 9.78
CA LEU A 6 -8.89 3.28 8.52
C LEU A 6 -10.37 3.66 8.56
N GLY A 7 -11.21 2.83 9.18
CA GLY A 7 -12.62 3.16 9.42
C GLY A 7 -12.75 4.44 10.24
N ARG A 8 -12.02 4.54 11.37
CA ARG A 8 -12.00 5.77 12.18
C ARG A 8 -11.46 6.97 11.42
N ALA A 9 -10.47 6.79 10.55
CA ALA A 9 -9.92 7.89 9.76
C ALA A 9 -10.90 8.37 8.68
N LYS A 10 -11.61 7.45 8.04
CA LYS A 10 -12.72 7.75 7.13
C LYS A 10 -13.85 8.51 7.84
N ASP A 11 -14.28 8.03 9.01
CA ASP A 11 -15.37 8.66 9.79
C ASP A 11 -15.01 10.09 10.25
N LYS A 12 -13.71 10.37 10.41
CA LYS A 12 -13.17 11.71 10.68
C LYS A 12 -13.00 12.58 9.43
N GLY A 13 -13.27 12.05 8.24
CA GLY A 13 -13.09 12.76 6.97
C GLY A 13 -11.63 12.98 6.57
N ILE A 14 -10.68 12.20 7.10
CA ILE A 14 -9.24 12.33 6.74
C ILE A 14 -9.00 11.90 5.29
N PHE A 15 -9.75 10.90 4.84
CA PHE A 15 -9.79 10.52 3.44
C PHE A 15 -11.20 10.02 3.09
N ASN A 16 -11.50 10.02 1.80
CA ASN A 16 -12.70 9.39 1.27
C ASN A 16 -12.34 8.44 0.13
N TYR A 17 -13.19 7.46 -0.14
CA TYR A 17 -13.03 6.56 -1.28
C TYR A 17 -14.40 6.21 -1.87
N SER A 18 -14.40 5.99 -3.18
CA SER A 18 -15.53 5.46 -3.93
C SER A 18 -15.09 4.17 -4.61
N VAL A 19 -16.02 3.21 -4.74
CA VAL A 19 -15.79 1.96 -5.45
C VAL A 19 -16.69 1.95 -6.67
N TYR A 20 -16.09 1.76 -7.84
CA TYR A 20 -16.79 1.69 -9.11
C TYR A 20 -16.71 0.27 -9.65
N GLN A 21 -17.85 -0.31 -10.00
CA GLN A 21 -17.90 -1.65 -10.56
C GLN A 21 -17.73 -1.55 -12.08
N LEU A 22 -16.66 -2.15 -12.63
CA LEU A 22 -16.32 -2.05 -14.06
C LEU A 22 -17.48 -2.52 -14.96
N ARG A 23 -18.27 -3.49 -14.50
CA ARG A 23 -19.45 -3.99 -15.22
C ARG A 23 -20.53 -2.93 -15.43
N ASP A 24 -20.55 -1.83 -14.68
CA ASP A 24 -21.47 -0.70 -14.90
C ASP A 24 -21.11 0.10 -16.17
N PHE A 25 -19.89 -0.08 -16.70
CA PHE A 25 -19.35 0.66 -17.85
C PHE A 25 -19.28 -0.19 -19.13
N SER A 26 -19.83 -1.40 -19.09
CA SER A 26 -19.95 -2.25 -20.27
C SER A 26 -21.04 -1.71 -21.21
N GLN A 27 -20.74 -1.72 -22.51
CA GLN A 27 -21.66 -1.32 -23.57
C GLN A 27 -22.56 -2.47 -24.05
N ASP A 28 -22.34 -3.69 -23.55
CA ASP A 28 -23.12 -4.86 -23.96
C ASP A 28 -24.24 -5.20 -22.96
N LYS A 29 -25.26 -5.90 -23.46
CA LYS A 29 -26.45 -6.27 -22.67
C LYS A 29 -26.18 -7.28 -21.55
N TYR A 30 -25.04 -7.99 -21.60
CA TYR A 30 -24.64 -9.00 -20.62
C TYR A 30 -23.67 -8.44 -19.57
N ARG A 31 -23.27 -7.17 -19.73
CA ARG A 31 -22.30 -6.48 -18.89
C ARG A 31 -20.94 -7.18 -18.85
N SER A 32 -20.49 -7.64 -20.01
CA SER A 32 -19.16 -8.26 -20.16
C SER A 32 -18.09 -7.17 -20.13
N VAL A 33 -17.02 -7.43 -19.39
CA VAL A 33 -15.89 -6.50 -19.20
C VAL A 33 -14.58 -7.10 -19.68
N ASP A 34 -14.65 -8.30 -20.24
CA ASP A 34 -13.53 -9.12 -20.65
C ASP A 34 -13.87 -9.82 -21.96
N ASP A 35 -12.82 -10.14 -22.73
CA ASP A 35 -12.93 -10.88 -23.99
C ASP A 35 -11.67 -11.75 -24.20
N VAL A 36 -11.70 -12.65 -25.19
CA VAL A 36 -10.59 -13.52 -25.53
C VAL A 36 -9.41 -12.70 -26.07
N ALA A 37 -8.20 -13.04 -25.63
CA ALA A 37 -6.98 -12.39 -26.11
C ALA A 37 -6.76 -12.62 -27.62
N TYR A 38 -6.40 -11.55 -28.35
CA TYR A 38 -5.87 -11.68 -29.70
C TYR A 38 -4.54 -12.47 -29.70
N GLY A 39 -4.32 -13.29 -30.73
CA GLY A 39 -3.15 -14.18 -30.82
C GLY A 39 -3.38 -15.58 -30.22
N GLY A 40 -4.54 -15.82 -29.60
CA GLY A 40 -4.85 -17.07 -28.95
C GLY A 40 -4.14 -17.21 -27.59
N GLY A 41 -4.34 -18.36 -26.95
CA GLY A 41 -3.99 -18.57 -25.54
C GLY A 41 -5.23 -18.81 -24.70
N GLY A 42 -5.04 -19.40 -23.52
CA GLY A 42 -6.12 -19.51 -22.53
C GLY A 42 -6.28 -18.19 -21.77
N GLY A 43 -7.50 -17.90 -21.33
CA GLY A 43 -7.77 -16.74 -20.46
C GLY A 43 -8.56 -15.62 -21.15
N MET A 44 -8.92 -14.63 -20.35
CA MET A 44 -9.70 -13.46 -20.75
C MET A 44 -8.92 -12.19 -20.40
N VAL A 45 -9.10 -11.12 -21.18
CA VAL A 45 -8.44 -9.83 -20.99
C VAL A 45 -9.51 -8.76 -20.80
N LEU A 46 -9.33 -7.87 -19.81
CA LEU A 46 -10.25 -6.77 -19.57
C LEU A 46 -10.27 -5.83 -20.78
N LYS A 47 -11.49 -5.52 -21.25
CA LYS A 47 -11.71 -4.74 -22.45
C LYS A 47 -11.36 -3.28 -22.23
N VAL A 48 -10.59 -2.72 -23.17
CA VAL A 48 -10.16 -1.31 -23.15
C VAL A 48 -11.36 -0.34 -23.14
N ASP A 49 -12.44 -0.65 -23.85
CA ASP A 49 -13.63 0.22 -23.93
C ASP A 49 -14.29 0.44 -22.56
N CYS A 50 -14.41 -0.62 -21.76
CA CYS A 50 -14.98 -0.58 -20.42
C CYS A 50 -14.06 0.17 -19.45
N LEU A 51 -12.74 -0.09 -19.51
CA LEU A 51 -11.74 0.56 -18.67
C LEU A 51 -11.67 2.06 -18.91
N VAL A 52 -11.63 2.48 -20.17
CA VAL A 52 -11.62 3.89 -20.56
C VAL A 52 -12.92 4.57 -20.16
N SER A 53 -14.08 3.96 -20.43
CA SER A 53 -15.38 4.51 -20.03
C SER A 53 -15.49 4.72 -18.52
N ALA A 54 -15.00 3.76 -17.72
CA ALA A 54 -14.95 3.88 -16.26
C ALA A 54 -14.02 5.02 -15.82
N LEU A 55 -12.82 5.08 -16.39
CA LEU A 55 -11.83 6.10 -16.06
C LEU A 55 -12.35 7.51 -16.37
N GLU A 56 -12.86 7.74 -17.58
CA GLU A 56 -13.40 9.04 -18.01
C GLU A 56 -14.59 9.46 -17.14
N HIS A 57 -15.47 8.52 -16.78
CA HIS A 57 -16.55 8.80 -15.85
C HIS A 57 -16.02 9.26 -14.49
N ILE A 58 -15.08 8.51 -13.90
CA ILE A 58 -14.50 8.86 -12.59
C ILE A 58 -13.83 10.23 -12.64
N GLN A 59 -13.04 10.50 -13.69
CA GLN A 59 -12.38 11.79 -13.91
C GLN A 59 -13.38 12.95 -14.04
N SER A 60 -14.54 12.73 -14.67
CA SER A 60 -15.60 13.73 -14.73
C SER A 60 -16.20 14.06 -13.37
N GLN A 61 -16.21 13.11 -12.42
CA GLN A 61 -16.79 13.31 -11.08
C GLN A 61 -15.86 14.05 -10.12
N ILE A 62 -14.54 13.84 -10.24
CA ILE A 62 -13.53 14.47 -9.38
C ILE A 62 -13.18 15.90 -9.82
N GLY A 63 -13.55 16.30 -11.04
CA GLY A 63 -13.09 17.55 -11.67
C GLY A 63 -11.66 17.39 -12.18
N SER A 64 -11.29 18.07 -13.27
CA SER A 64 -10.05 17.84 -14.04
C SER A 64 -8.72 18.14 -13.31
N GLU A 65 -8.73 18.28 -11.99
CA GLU A 65 -7.54 18.54 -11.19
C GLU A 65 -6.87 17.21 -10.81
N LYS A 66 -5.93 16.81 -11.67
CA LYS A 66 -4.80 15.89 -11.41
C LYS A 66 -5.18 14.59 -10.67
N SER A 67 -5.87 13.69 -11.38
CA SER A 67 -5.91 12.29 -10.97
C SER A 67 -4.63 11.56 -11.36
N ARG A 68 -4.17 10.62 -10.54
CA ARG A 68 -3.11 9.67 -10.89
C ARG A 68 -3.68 8.26 -10.96
N VAL A 69 -3.53 7.62 -12.12
CA VAL A 69 -4.08 6.29 -12.43
C VAL A 69 -3.01 5.25 -12.15
N ILE A 70 -3.29 4.37 -11.19
CA ILE A 70 -2.37 3.32 -10.76
C ILE A 70 -2.98 1.97 -11.12
N TYR A 71 -2.25 1.17 -11.91
CA TYR A 71 -2.62 -0.20 -12.22
C TYR A 71 -1.83 -1.18 -11.37
N PHE A 72 -2.51 -2.15 -10.78
CA PHE A 72 -1.86 -3.19 -9.97
C PHE A 72 -1.51 -4.39 -10.82
N SER A 73 -0.21 -4.63 -10.99
CA SER A 73 0.37 -5.58 -11.94
C SER A 73 1.63 -6.20 -11.34
N PRO A 74 1.86 -7.53 -11.47
CA PRO A 74 3.11 -8.14 -11.03
C PRO A 74 4.34 -7.62 -11.79
N ALA A 75 4.15 -7.05 -12.99
CA ALA A 75 5.20 -6.41 -13.77
C ALA A 75 5.54 -4.97 -13.30
N GLY A 76 4.74 -4.42 -12.39
CA GLY A 76 4.93 -3.08 -11.85
C GLY A 76 6.09 -2.97 -10.87
N ARG A 77 6.40 -1.73 -10.46
CA ARG A 77 7.38 -1.47 -9.41
C ARG A 77 6.91 -2.07 -8.08
N THR A 78 7.76 -2.84 -7.42
CA THR A 78 7.43 -3.43 -6.12
C THR A 78 7.11 -2.37 -5.07
N LEU A 79 5.95 -2.51 -4.42
CA LEU A 79 5.51 -1.68 -3.33
C LEU A 79 6.48 -1.78 -2.14
N ASN A 80 7.04 -0.65 -1.75
CA ASN A 80 7.92 -0.52 -0.60
C ASN A 80 7.78 0.88 0.01
N GLN A 81 8.39 1.11 1.17
CA GLN A 81 8.26 2.38 1.87
C GLN A 81 8.81 3.58 1.07
N ASN A 82 9.88 3.41 0.28
CA ASN A 82 10.36 4.49 -0.62
C ASN A 82 9.29 4.88 -1.65
N THR A 83 8.62 3.88 -2.24
CA THR A 83 7.56 4.10 -3.22
C THR A 83 6.37 4.80 -2.58
N LEU A 84 5.98 4.40 -1.36
CA LEU A 84 4.94 5.07 -0.59
C LEU A 84 5.30 6.53 -0.26
N ASP A 85 6.54 6.79 0.15
CA ASP A 85 7.00 8.14 0.48
C ASP A 85 6.93 9.07 -0.74
N ASN A 86 7.19 8.55 -1.96
CA ASN A 86 6.99 9.30 -3.19
C ASN A 86 5.52 9.67 -3.40
N TYR A 87 4.58 8.77 -3.11
CA TYR A 87 3.16 9.10 -3.16
C TYR A 87 2.78 10.09 -2.05
N LEU A 88 3.26 9.93 -0.82
CA LEU A 88 2.95 10.84 0.28
C LEU A 88 3.45 12.28 0.02
N THR A 89 4.62 12.42 -0.60
CA THR A 89 5.20 13.73 -0.93
C THR A 89 4.57 14.35 -2.18
N ALA A 90 4.25 13.55 -3.20
CA ALA A 90 3.66 14.04 -4.45
C ALA A 90 2.14 14.24 -4.39
N SER A 91 1.45 13.52 -3.50
CA SER A 91 -0.04 13.46 -3.46
C SER A 91 -0.65 14.47 -2.48
N SER A 92 0.01 15.59 -2.19
CA SER A 92 -0.60 16.62 -1.33
C SER A 92 -1.88 17.20 -1.94
N GLU A 93 -2.15 16.99 -3.23
CA GLU A 93 -3.30 17.56 -3.95
C GLU A 93 -3.92 16.65 -5.06
N ALA A 94 -3.56 15.35 -5.14
CA ALA A 94 -3.98 14.49 -6.27
C ALA A 94 -4.97 13.37 -5.87
N HIS A 95 -6.02 13.17 -6.68
CA HIS A 95 -6.92 12.03 -6.56
C HIS A 95 -6.24 10.75 -7.09
N LEU A 96 -6.21 9.67 -6.31
CA LEU A 96 -5.66 8.39 -6.79
C LEU A 96 -6.79 7.51 -7.34
N ILE A 97 -6.64 7.05 -8.59
CA ILE A 97 -7.54 6.08 -9.22
C ILE A 97 -6.82 4.73 -9.24
N LEU A 98 -7.35 3.78 -8.48
CA LEU A 98 -6.76 2.46 -8.29
C LEU A 98 -7.45 1.45 -9.21
N VAL A 99 -6.76 1.01 -10.27
CA VAL A 99 -7.29 0.06 -11.25
C VAL A 99 -6.88 -1.35 -10.88
N CYS A 100 -7.87 -2.17 -10.53
CA CYS A 100 -7.67 -3.58 -10.16
C CYS A 100 -7.81 -4.46 -11.40
N GLY A 101 -6.71 -5.10 -11.81
CA GLY A 101 -6.74 -6.13 -12.85
C GLY A 101 -7.45 -7.39 -12.40
N HIS A 102 -7.92 -8.18 -13.35
CA HIS A 102 -8.49 -9.52 -13.14
C HIS A 102 -8.20 -10.36 -14.39
N TYR A 103 -8.44 -11.67 -14.32
CA TYR A 103 -8.15 -12.58 -15.44
C TYR A 103 -6.67 -12.54 -15.83
N GLU A 104 -6.32 -12.49 -17.13
CA GLU A 104 -4.93 -12.33 -17.60
C GLU A 104 -4.42 -10.89 -17.50
N GLY A 105 -5.29 -9.94 -17.12
CA GLY A 105 -4.96 -8.52 -16.97
C GLY A 105 -5.81 -7.61 -17.86
N ALA A 106 -5.36 -6.37 -18.00
CA ALA A 106 -5.97 -5.36 -18.87
C ALA A 106 -5.36 -5.36 -20.26
N ASP A 107 -6.15 -4.92 -21.24
CA ASP A 107 -5.65 -4.62 -22.58
C ASP A 107 -4.45 -3.65 -22.50
N GLN A 108 -3.34 -4.00 -23.13
CA GLN A 108 -2.09 -3.23 -23.05
C GLN A 108 -2.26 -1.78 -23.50
N ARG A 109 -3.19 -1.50 -24.44
CA ARG A 109 -3.46 -0.13 -24.88
C ARG A 109 -3.98 0.74 -23.73
N PHE A 110 -4.76 0.16 -22.81
CA PHE A 110 -5.21 0.85 -21.61
C PHE A 110 -4.02 1.27 -20.73
N ILE A 111 -3.10 0.33 -20.50
CA ILE A 111 -1.92 0.54 -19.68
C ILE A 111 -1.02 1.62 -20.31
N ASP A 112 -0.69 1.48 -21.59
CA ASP A 112 0.25 2.38 -22.28
C ASP A 112 -0.26 3.83 -22.40
N SER A 113 -1.58 4.03 -22.46
CA SER A 113 -2.15 5.36 -22.79
C SER A 113 -2.86 6.06 -21.62
N TRP A 114 -3.26 5.34 -20.57
CA TRP A 114 -4.03 5.90 -19.46
C TRP A 114 -3.50 5.59 -18.06
N VAL A 115 -2.53 4.69 -17.91
CA VAL A 115 -1.95 4.36 -16.60
C VAL A 115 -0.69 5.18 -16.37
N ASP A 116 -0.61 5.86 -15.22
CA ASP A 116 0.57 6.65 -14.83
C ASP A 116 1.63 5.78 -14.16
N ASP A 117 1.22 4.80 -13.34
CA ASP A 117 2.14 3.86 -12.69
C ASP A 117 1.57 2.43 -12.65
N GLU A 118 2.48 1.47 -12.81
CA GLU A 118 2.24 0.08 -12.44
C GLU A 118 2.90 -0.26 -11.10
N ILE A 119 2.13 -0.85 -10.18
CA ILE A 119 2.61 -1.26 -8.85
C ILE A 119 2.41 -2.75 -8.64
N SER A 120 3.48 -3.43 -8.23
CA SER A 120 3.47 -4.84 -7.83
C SER A 120 3.47 -4.98 -6.31
N LEU A 121 2.73 -5.95 -5.76
CA LEU A 121 2.79 -6.26 -4.33
C LEU A 121 4.04 -7.09 -3.96
N GLY A 122 4.67 -7.71 -4.95
CA GLY A 122 5.85 -8.57 -4.79
C GLY A 122 5.91 -9.66 -5.85
N ASP A 123 6.93 -10.51 -5.75
CA ASP A 123 7.25 -11.53 -6.76
C ASP A 123 6.38 -12.78 -6.61
N PHE A 124 5.07 -12.60 -6.77
CA PHE A 124 4.05 -13.65 -6.74
C PHE A 124 2.80 -13.20 -7.51
N VAL A 125 1.91 -14.14 -7.82
CA VAL A 125 0.69 -13.89 -8.60
C VAL A 125 -0.55 -14.01 -7.72
N LEU A 126 -1.49 -13.08 -7.89
CA LEU A 126 -2.81 -13.08 -7.25
C LEU A 126 -3.90 -13.19 -8.33
N THR A 127 -5.13 -13.52 -7.91
CA THR A 127 -6.28 -13.63 -8.83
C THR A 127 -6.79 -12.28 -9.34
N GLY A 128 -6.44 -11.18 -8.66
CA GLY A 128 -6.89 -9.84 -8.98
C GLY A 128 -6.11 -8.75 -8.24
N GLY A 129 -6.32 -7.51 -8.66
CA GLY A 129 -5.63 -6.31 -8.15
C GLY A 129 -6.22 -5.73 -6.87
N GLU A 130 -7.32 -6.27 -6.35
CA GLU A 130 -8.03 -5.71 -5.19
C GLU A 130 -7.20 -5.78 -3.90
N LEU A 131 -6.50 -6.90 -3.66
CA LEU A 131 -5.63 -7.05 -2.49
C LEU A 131 -4.41 -6.11 -2.57
N PRO A 132 -3.67 -6.03 -3.70
CA PRO A 132 -2.65 -4.99 -3.91
C PRO A 132 -3.17 -3.56 -3.69
N ALA A 133 -4.34 -3.23 -4.24
CA ALA A 133 -4.95 -1.91 -4.08
C ALA A 133 -5.29 -1.60 -2.62
N LEU A 134 -5.83 -2.57 -1.89
CA LEU A 134 -6.11 -2.43 -0.45
C LEU A 134 -4.83 -2.30 0.37
N ALA A 135 -3.79 -3.08 0.08
CA ALA A 135 -2.50 -2.99 0.77
C ALA A 135 -1.83 -1.62 0.53
N PHE A 136 -1.86 -1.14 -0.71
CA PHE A 136 -1.39 0.19 -1.08
C PHE A 136 -2.16 1.29 -0.34
N ALA A 137 -3.49 1.26 -0.41
CA ALA A 137 -4.35 2.26 0.22
C ALA A 137 -4.23 2.25 1.75
N ASP A 138 -4.16 1.08 2.40
CA ASP A 138 -3.94 0.97 3.84
C ASP A 138 -2.60 1.60 4.24
N SER A 139 -1.54 1.24 3.52
CA SER A 139 -0.19 1.76 3.79
C SER A 139 -0.14 3.28 3.60
N LEU A 140 -0.79 3.83 2.57
CA LEU A 140 -0.83 5.26 2.31
C LEU A 140 -1.69 6.01 3.35
N CYS A 141 -2.96 5.61 3.51
CA CYS A 141 -3.91 6.31 4.38
C CYS A 141 -3.48 6.33 5.85
N ARG A 142 -2.72 5.31 6.28
CA ARG A 142 -2.14 5.25 7.62
C ARG A 142 -1.20 6.42 7.92
N HIS A 143 -0.50 6.95 6.92
CA HIS A 143 0.46 8.06 7.06
C HIS A 143 -0.19 9.45 6.90
N LEU A 144 -1.49 9.53 6.57
CA LEU A 144 -2.19 10.80 6.50
C LEU A 144 -2.32 11.44 7.88
N ASP A 145 -2.13 12.75 7.92
CA ASP A 145 -2.23 13.53 9.15
C ASP A 145 -3.60 13.33 9.82
N GLY A 146 -3.58 13.01 11.11
CA GLY A 146 -4.78 12.75 11.91
C GLY A 146 -5.24 11.28 11.93
N THR A 147 -4.67 10.40 11.10
CA THR A 147 -5.01 8.97 11.11
C THR A 147 -4.52 8.31 12.39
N LEU A 148 -3.23 8.43 12.71
CA LEU A 148 -2.66 7.97 13.98
C LEU A 148 -2.68 9.08 15.05
N LYS A 149 -2.81 8.67 16.33
CA LYS A 149 -2.87 9.61 17.46
C LYS A 149 -1.51 10.24 17.80
N GLU A 150 -0.43 9.49 17.61
CA GLU A 150 0.93 9.90 17.98
C GLU A 150 1.78 10.09 16.73
N LYS A 151 2.24 11.32 16.47
CA LYS A 151 3.11 11.63 15.32
C LYS A 151 4.44 10.86 15.36
N GLU A 152 4.92 10.53 16.56
CA GLU A 152 6.18 9.78 16.75
C GLU A 152 6.06 8.27 16.44
N SER A 153 4.85 7.72 16.33
CA SER A 153 4.65 6.28 16.02
C SER A 153 5.33 5.92 14.70
N HIS A 154 5.12 6.73 13.66
CA HIS A 154 5.66 6.46 12.32
C HIS A 154 7.18 6.42 12.28
N GLN A 155 7.87 7.24 13.10
CA GLN A 155 9.33 7.40 13.01
C GLN A 155 10.10 6.20 13.57
N ASN A 156 9.47 5.40 14.43
CA ASN A 156 10.11 4.26 15.09
C ASN A 156 9.74 2.91 14.46
N GLU A 157 8.93 2.90 13.42
CA GLU A 157 8.46 1.69 12.76
C GLU A 157 9.49 1.11 11.78
N SER A 158 9.32 -0.17 11.45
CA SER A 158 10.16 -0.82 10.45
C SER A 158 10.08 -0.07 9.12
N PHE A 159 11.24 0.12 8.48
CA PHE A 159 11.42 0.87 7.24
C PHE A 159 11.27 2.40 7.36
N SER A 160 10.86 2.94 8.51
CA SER A 160 10.84 4.39 8.78
C SER A 160 11.95 4.79 9.75
N LEU A 161 12.21 3.95 10.77
CA LEU A 161 13.37 4.06 11.62
C LEU A 161 14.62 4.02 10.77
N SER A 162 15.52 4.99 10.93
CA SER A 162 16.75 5.04 10.16
C SER A 162 17.96 5.45 11.00
N LEU A 163 19.13 4.95 10.61
CA LEU A 163 20.41 5.35 11.17
C LEU A 163 21.39 5.63 10.04
N LYS A 164 21.95 6.86 10.02
CA LYS A 164 22.88 7.31 8.96
C LYS A 164 22.31 7.12 7.54
N GLY A 165 21.01 7.40 7.37
CA GLY A 165 20.31 7.28 6.09
C GLY A 165 19.87 5.86 5.72
N LYS A 166 20.21 4.84 6.51
CA LYS A 166 19.81 3.44 6.27
C LYS A 166 18.57 3.10 7.06
N ARG A 167 17.54 2.56 6.40
CA ARG A 167 16.28 2.12 7.01
C ARG A 167 16.51 0.84 7.84
N LEU A 168 15.88 0.73 9.00
CA LEU A 168 16.02 -0.39 9.93
C LEU A 168 14.69 -1.11 10.14
N LEU A 169 14.76 -2.36 10.59
CA LEU A 169 13.63 -3.03 11.22
C LEU A 169 13.45 -2.53 12.65
N GLU A 170 12.20 -2.52 13.11
CA GLU A 170 11.86 -2.13 14.48
C GLU A 170 12.36 -3.16 15.52
N TYR A 171 12.69 -2.65 16.70
CA TYR A 171 13.11 -3.45 17.86
C TYR A 171 11.99 -4.39 18.36
N PRO A 172 12.32 -5.45 19.12
CA PRO A 172 11.31 -6.32 19.69
C PRO A 172 10.51 -5.62 20.79
N HIS A 173 9.21 -5.89 20.81
CA HIS A 173 8.27 -5.36 21.80
C HIS A 173 7.92 -6.40 22.85
N TYR A 174 7.73 -5.93 24.07
CA TYR A 174 7.33 -6.74 25.22
C TYR A 174 6.15 -6.08 25.91
N THR A 175 5.24 -6.89 26.44
CA THR A 175 4.11 -6.42 27.25
C THR A 175 3.95 -7.31 28.47
N ARG A 176 3.05 -6.91 29.37
CA ARG A 176 2.78 -7.65 30.60
C ARG A 176 2.28 -9.07 30.27
N PRO A 177 2.61 -10.09 31.10
CA PRO A 177 3.38 -10.01 32.35
C PRO A 177 4.91 -9.96 32.14
N ALA A 178 5.66 -9.56 33.18
CA ALA A 178 7.13 -9.43 33.13
C ALA A 178 7.87 -10.77 32.94
N GLU A 179 7.24 -11.88 33.33
CA GLU A 179 7.72 -13.23 33.06
C GLU A 179 6.54 -14.09 32.60
N PHE A 180 6.74 -14.83 31.51
CA PHE A 180 5.76 -15.79 31.00
C PHE A 180 6.45 -17.11 30.68
N ARG A 181 6.12 -18.17 31.43
CA ARG A 181 6.68 -19.53 31.24
C ARG A 181 8.21 -19.57 31.21
N GLY A 182 8.87 -18.82 32.10
CA GLY A 182 10.33 -18.73 32.18
C GLY A 182 10.97 -17.75 31.19
N HIS A 183 10.20 -17.16 30.26
CA HIS A 183 10.67 -16.08 29.39
C HIS A 183 10.48 -14.74 30.07
N LYS A 184 11.58 -14.05 30.38
CA LYS A 184 11.59 -12.74 31.04
C LYS A 184 11.69 -11.59 30.05
N VAL A 185 11.01 -10.49 30.36
CA VAL A 185 11.25 -9.19 29.71
C VAL A 185 12.68 -8.73 30.05
N PRO A 186 13.45 -8.19 29.09
CA PRO A 186 14.78 -7.63 29.37
C PRO A 186 14.74 -6.61 30.51
N GLU A 187 15.63 -6.76 31.50
CA GLU A 187 15.62 -5.94 32.72
C GLU A 187 15.73 -4.43 32.43
N VAL A 188 16.46 -4.05 31.37
CA VAL A 188 16.56 -2.66 30.92
C VAL A 188 15.19 -2.04 30.62
N LEU A 189 14.25 -2.81 30.08
CA LEU A 189 12.88 -2.35 29.78
C LEU A 189 12.02 -2.18 31.04
N LEU A 190 12.43 -2.77 32.16
CA LEU A 190 11.76 -2.64 33.46
C LEU A 190 12.38 -1.54 34.34
N SER A 191 13.50 -0.95 33.91
CA SER A 191 14.28 -0.01 34.72
C SER A 191 13.68 1.41 34.83
N GLY A 192 12.82 1.80 33.89
CA GLY A 192 12.34 3.18 33.74
C GLY A 192 13.38 4.17 33.22
N ASP A 193 14.61 3.72 32.92
CA ASP A 193 15.69 4.55 32.41
C ASP A 193 15.51 4.78 30.89
N HIS A 194 14.88 5.91 30.53
CA HIS A 194 14.56 6.24 29.15
C HIS A 194 15.79 6.25 28.22
N GLN A 195 16.96 6.65 28.71
CA GLN A 195 18.18 6.68 27.92
C GLN A 195 18.65 5.25 27.62
N LYS A 196 18.78 4.40 28.66
CA LYS A 196 19.19 3.01 28.47
C LYS A 196 18.20 2.22 27.62
N ILE A 197 16.90 2.50 27.75
CA ILE A 197 15.85 1.88 26.93
C ILE A 197 16.02 2.29 25.46
N SER A 198 16.27 3.56 25.18
CA SER A 198 16.46 4.05 23.80
C SER A 198 17.72 3.47 23.15
N GLU A 199 18.83 3.41 23.90
CA GLU A 199 20.08 2.77 23.46
C GLU A 199 19.89 1.27 23.17
N TRP A 200 19.18 0.57 24.05
CA TRP A 200 18.85 -0.84 23.85
C TRP A 200 17.96 -1.05 22.61
N ARG A 201 16.93 -0.22 22.42
CA ARG A 201 16.04 -0.27 21.25
C ARG A 201 16.81 -0.11 19.95
N LEU A 202 17.68 0.89 19.86
CA LEU A 202 18.50 1.09 18.66
C LEU A 202 19.45 -0.09 18.40
N LYS A 203 20.08 -0.63 19.45
CA LYS A 203 20.96 -1.79 19.34
C LYS A 203 20.20 -3.02 18.82
N GLU A 204 19.01 -3.30 19.35
CA GLU A 204 18.21 -4.45 18.91
C GLU A 204 17.66 -4.26 17.50
N ALA A 205 17.25 -3.05 17.12
CA ALA A 205 16.84 -2.72 15.75
C ALA A 205 17.97 -3.01 14.75
N LEU A 206 19.20 -2.57 15.05
CA LEU A 206 20.37 -2.85 14.23
C LEU A 206 20.67 -4.36 14.13
N ASN A 207 20.73 -5.06 15.27
CA ASN A 207 21.00 -6.49 15.31
C ASN A 207 19.96 -7.29 14.50
N ARG A 208 18.67 -6.94 14.66
CA ARG A 208 17.57 -7.57 13.93
C ARG A 208 17.66 -7.29 12.43
N THR A 209 18.00 -6.07 12.04
CA THR A 209 18.18 -5.69 10.63
C THR A 209 19.34 -6.46 10.02
N GLN A 210 20.52 -6.47 10.67
CA GLN A 210 21.69 -7.21 10.21
C GLN A 210 21.43 -8.71 10.05
N THR A 211 20.65 -9.30 10.97
CA THR A 211 20.36 -10.74 10.95
C THR A 211 19.30 -11.13 9.92
N ARG A 212 18.28 -10.29 9.70
CA ARG A 212 17.09 -10.67 8.91
C ARG A 212 16.96 -9.98 7.56
N ARG A 213 17.48 -8.76 7.44
CA ARG A 213 17.43 -7.91 6.26
C ARG A 213 18.76 -7.15 6.10
N PRO A 214 19.90 -7.88 5.96
CA PRO A 214 21.20 -7.25 5.80
C PRO A 214 21.25 -6.34 4.57
N ASP A 215 20.42 -6.60 3.55
CA ASP A 215 20.26 -5.78 2.34
C ASP A 215 19.84 -4.33 2.62
N LEU A 216 19.23 -4.05 3.78
CA LEU A 216 18.90 -2.67 4.18
C LEU A 216 20.11 -1.90 4.73
N LEU A 217 21.20 -2.60 5.04
CA LEU A 217 22.43 -2.05 5.60
C LEU A 217 23.56 -1.90 4.58
N ASP A 218 23.35 -2.30 3.34
CA ASP A 218 24.31 -2.11 2.23
C ASP A 218 24.18 -0.68 1.66
#